data_AF-A0A7C3NYX2-F1
#
_entry.id   AF-A0A7C3NYX2-F1
#
_cell.length_a   1.000
_cell.length_b   1.000
_cell.length_c   1.000
_cell.angle_alpha   90.00
_cell.angle_beta   90.00
_cell.angle_gamma   90.00
#
_symmetry.space_group_name_H-M   'P 1'
#
loop_
_entity.id
_entity.type
_entity.pdbx_description
1 polymer ?
#
loop_
_entity_poly.entity_id
_entity_poly.type
_entity_poly.pdbx_seq_one_letter_code
_entity_poly.pdbx_strand_id
1 'polypeptide(L)'
;SLDQIINSALQEDVDVIGLSIMSGAHLPICEKLVKKMKEKKLDDILVVVGGVIPKRDIPSLQKIGIQGIFPGGTPFVESIRWIKEHINPRS
;
A
#
# COMPACT_ATOMS: atom_id res chain seq x y z
N SER A 1 -4.47 14.20 0.12
CA SER A 1 -5.54 13.46 0.84
C SER A 1 -5.68 12.07 0.24
N LEU A 2 -6.42 11.14 0.89
CA LEU A 2 -6.70 9.82 0.28
C LEU A 2 -7.47 9.94 -1.04
N ASP A 3 -8.37 10.90 -1.16
CA ASP A 3 -9.12 11.15 -2.40
C ASP A 3 -8.20 11.59 -3.54
N GLN A 4 -7.20 12.43 -3.25
CA GLN A 4 -6.20 12.82 -4.25
C GLN A 4 -5.36 11.62 -4.69
N ILE A 5 -4.89 10.79 -3.76
CA ILE A 5 -4.10 9.58 -4.07
C ILE A 5 -4.89 8.67 -5.03
N ILE A 6 -6.16 8.45 -4.74
CA ILE A 6 -7.04 7.58 -5.55
C ILE A 6 -7.34 8.20 -6.91
N ASN A 7 -7.60 9.50 -6.96
CA ASN A 7 -7.84 10.18 -8.24
C ASN A 7 -6.59 10.17 -9.13
N SER A 8 -5.40 10.39 -8.55
CA SER A 8 -4.14 10.28 -9.29
C SER A 8 -3.90 8.85 -9.77
N ALA A 9 -4.17 7.85 -8.95
CA ALA A 9 -4.03 6.45 -9.35
C ALA A 9 -4.93 6.09 -10.54
N LEU A 10 -6.14 6.65 -10.60
CA LEU A 10 -7.06 6.51 -11.74
C LEU A 10 -6.60 7.26 -12.99
N GLN A 11 -6.08 8.48 -12.82
CA GLN A 11 -5.69 9.33 -13.95
C GLN A 11 -4.40 8.85 -14.62
N GLU A 12 -3.45 8.38 -13.82
CA GLU A 12 -2.12 7.97 -14.27
C GLU A 12 -2.03 6.46 -14.56
N ASP A 13 -3.12 5.71 -14.37
CA ASP A 13 -3.21 4.25 -14.56
C ASP A 13 -2.05 3.49 -13.91
N VAL A 14 -1.83 3.73 -12.61
CA VAL A 14 -0.66 3.21 -11.90
C VAL A 14 -0.81 1.73 -11.56
N ASP A 15 0.30 0.99 -11.63
CA ASP A 15 0.36 -0.40 -11.17
C ASP A 15 0.48 -0.53 -9.64
N VAL A 16 1.12 0.46 -9.00
CA VAL A 16 1.51 0.39 -7.58
C VAL A 16 1.25 1.72 -6.87
N ILE A 17 0.63 1.66 -5.69
CA ILE A 17 0.56 2.78 -4.74
C ILE A 17 1.48 2.48 -3.55
N GLY A 18 2.50 3.32 -3.38
CA GLY A 18 3.39 3.29 -2.21
C GLY A 18 3.01 4.32 -1.16
N LEU A 19 2.68 3.88 0.05
CA LEU A 19 2.46 4.75 1.20
C LEU A 19 3.67 4.74 2.13
N SER A 20 4.11 5.92 2.57
CA SER A 20 5.11 6.08 3.64
C SER A 20 4.47 6.76 4.84
N ILE A 21 4.36 6.04 5.96
CA ILE A 21 3.63 6.50 7.16
C ILE A 21 4.57 6.53 8.36
N MET A 22 4.93 7.74 8.80
CA MET A 22 5.79 7.97 9.98
C MET A 22 5.02 8.32 11.25
N SER A 23 3.72 8.59 11.15
CA SER A 23 2.87 9.08 12.25
C SER A 23 2.32 7.98 13.16
N GLY A 24 2.60 6.70 12.86
CA GLY A 24 1.98 5.55 13.55
C GLY A 24 0.51 5.30 13.16
N ALA A 25 -0.10 6.15 12.35
CA ALA A 25 -1.50 6.01 11.91
C ALA A 25 -1.67 5.04 10.71
N HIS A 26 -0.82 4.02 10.58
CA HIS A 26 -0.78 3.17 9.39
C HIS A 26 -2.08 2.35 9.23
N LEU A 27 -2.61 1.75 10.29
CA LEU A 27 -3.87 1.01 10.25
C LEU A 27 -5.06 1.85 9.77
N PRO A 28 -5.45 2.95 10.45
CA PRO A 28 -6.63 3.72 10.04
C PRO A 28 -6.48 4.37 8.66
N ILE A 29 -5.25 4.69 8.23
CA ILE A 29 -5.00 5.22 6.89
C ILE A 29 -5.17 4.11 5.84
N CYS A 30 -4.58 2.94 6.06
CA CYS A 30 -4.67 1.81 5.13
C CYS A 30 -6.11 1.28 5.02
N GLU A 31 -6.83 1.15 6.13
CA GLU A 31 -8.25 0.75 6.13
C GLU A 31 -9.11 1.69 5.27
N LYS A 32 -8.92 3.01 5.45
CA LYS A 32 -9.63 4.01 4.66
C LYS A 32 -9.24 3.99 3.18
N LEU A 33 -7.94 3.78 2.89
CA LEU A 33 -7.46 3.67 1.51
C LEU A 33 -8.09 2.46 0.82
N VAL A 34 -7.95 1.27 1.40
CA VAL A 34 -8.48 0.02 0.82
C VAL A 34 -9.98 0.12 0.61
N LYS A 35 -10.73 0.63 1.58
CA LYS A 35 -12.18 0.84 1.44
C LYS A 35 -12.51 1.70 0.22
N LYS A 36 -11.84 2.85 0.07
CA LYS A 36 -12.09 3.74 -1.06
C LYS A 36 -11.61 3.16 -2.40
N MET A 37 -10.51 2.41 -2.42
CA MET A 37 -10.04 1.70 -3.63
C MET A 37 -11.10 0.70 -4.10
N LYS A 38 -11.67 -0.08 -3.17
CA LYS A 38 -12.76 -1.02 -3.47
C LYS A 38 -14.02 -0.31 -3.97
N GLU A 39 -14.40 0.83 -3.40
CA GLU A 39 -15.51 1.65 -3.90
C GLU A 39 -15.30 2.11 -5.35
N LYS A 40 -14.04 2.31 -5.75
CA LYS A 40 -13.66 2.72 -7.11
C LYS A 40 -13.22 1.58 -8.02
N LYS A 41 -13.35 0.31 -7.59
CA LYS A 41 -12.94 -0.89 -8.33
C LYS A 41 -11.45 -0.89 -8.72
N LEU A 42 -10.59 -0.45 -7.81
CA LEU A 42 -9.13 -0.41 -7.98
C LEU A 42 -8.43 -1.59 -7.28
N ASP A 43 -9.11 -2.74 -7.19
CA ASP A 43 -8.65 -3.91 -6.45
C ASP A 43 -7.41 -4.59 -7.09
N ASP A 44 -7.07 -4.20 -8.32
CA ASP A 44 -5.95 -4.68 -9.11
C ASP A 44 -4.67 -3.84 -8.95
N ILE A 45 -4.74 -2.66 -8.32
CA ILE A 45 -3.56 -1.84 -8.00
C ILE A 45 -2.87 -2.40 -6.75
N LEU A 46 -1.58 -2.71 -6.87
CA LEU A 46 -0.79 -3.20 -5.74
C LEU A 46 -0.55 -2.07 -4.73
N VAL A 47 -0.93 -2.28 -3.47
CA VAL A 47 -0.65 -1.32 -2.39
C VAL A 47 0.51 -1.82 -1.53
N VAL A 48 1.52 -0.96 -1.38
CA VAL A 48 2.64 -1.18 -0.47
C VAL A 48 2.73 -0.08 0.58
N VAL A 49 3.15 -0.42 1.79
CA VAL A 49 3.19 0.48 2.95
C VAL A 49 4.52 0.34 3.66
N GLY A 50 5.23 1.46 3.80
CA GLY A 50 6.45 1.55 4.60
C GLY A 50 6.37 2.60 5.70
N GLY A 51 7.42 2.65 6.52
CA GLY A 51 7.56 3.63 7.60
C GLY A 51 7.60 2.99 8.98
N VAL A 52 7.08 3.70 10.00
CA VAL A 52 7.12 3.23 11.39
C VAL A 52 5.94 2.30 11.66
N ILE A 53 6.14 1.01 11.38
CA ILE A 53 5.12 -0.04 11.49
C ILE A 53 5.55 -1.08 12.54
N PRO A 54 4.87 -1.15 13.70
CA PRO A 54 5.12 -2.20 14.69
C PRO A 54 4.83 -3.58 14.13
N LYS A 55 5.69 -4.57 14.42
CA LYS A 55 5.50 -5.97 13.96
C LYS A 55 4.13 -6.56 14.33
N ARG A 56 3.57 -6.15 15.47
CA ARG A 56 2.24 -6.58 15.94
C ARG A 56 1.08 -6.10 15.05
N ASP A 57 1.28 -5.05 14.27
CA ASP A 57 0.23 -4.46 13.42
C ASP A 57 0.26 -5.05 12.00
N ILE A 58 1.34 -5.75 11.63
CA ILE A 58 1.49 -6.42 10.33
C ILE A 58 0.35 -7.40 10.03
N PRO A 59 -0.05 -8.31 10.96
CA PRO A 59 -1.18 -9.22 10.70
C PRO A 59 -2.50 -8.49 10.44
N SER A 60 -2.71 -7.34 11.09
CA SER A 60 -3.90 -6.52 10.89
C SER A 60 -3.90 -5.85 9.51
N LEU A 61 -2.74 -5.32 9.09
CA LEU A 61 -2.54 -4.78 7.74
C LEU A 61 -2.76 -5.84 6.65
N GLN A 62 -2.28 -7.07 6.86
CA GLN A 62 -2.50 -8.18 5.93
C GLN A 62 -3.98 -8.57 5.84
N LYS A 63 -4.70 -8.59 6.96
CA LYS A 63 -6.14 -8.91 6.99
C LYS A 63 -6.98 -7.92 6.19
N ILE A 64 -6.56 -6.67 6.11
CA ILE A 64 -7.25 -5.64 5.33
C ILE A 64 -6.76 -5.58 3.87
N GLY A 65 -5.90 -6.51 3.42
CA GLY A 65 -5.47 -6.62 2.03
C GLY A 65 -4.14 -5.93 1.69
N ILE A 66 -3.43 -5.37 2.66
CA ILE A 66 -2.08 -4.82 2.42
C ILE A 66 -1.07 -5.96 2.46
N GLN A 67 -0.47 -6.27 1.31
CA GLN A 67 0.50 -7.37 1.20
C GLN A 67 1.95 -6.88 1.29
N GLY A 68 2.28 -5.74 0.67
CA GLY A 68 3.65 -5.20 0.69
C GLY A 68 3.89 -4.33 1.90
N ILE A 69 4.33 -4.91 3.02
CA ILE A 69 4.56 -4.17 4.27
C ILE A 69 6.07 -4.11 4.53
N PHE A 70 6.62 -2.90 4.60
CA PHE A 70 8.05 -2.63 4.73
C PHE A 70 8.34 -1.75 5.97
N PRO A 71 8.38 -2.34 7.19
CA PRO A 71 8.68 -1.61 8.41
C PRO A 71 10.05 -0.93 8.37
N GLY A 72 10.24 0.06 9.25
CA GLY A 72 11.52 0.75 9.42
C GLY A 72 12.69 -0.24 9.60
N GLY A 73 13.74 -0.05 8.81
CA GLY A 73 14.90 -0.95 8.76
C GLY A 73 14.82 -2.03 7.67
N THR A 74 13.72 -2.13 6.91
CA THR A 74 13.66 -3.00 5.73
C THR A 74 14.72 -2.56 4.71
N PRO A 75 15.62 -3.45 4.26
CA PRO A 75 16.58 -3.13 3.21
C PRO A 75 15.89 -2.71 1.93
N PHE A 76 16.37 -1.63 1.31
CA PHE A 76 15.77 -1.09 0.09
C PHE A 76 15.68 -2.13 -1.05
N VAL A 77 16.71 -2.97 -1.17
CA VAL A 77 16.76 -4.06 -2.17
C VAL A 77 15.65 -5.08 -1.97
N GLU A 78 15.26 -5.35 -0.72
CA GLU A 78 14.19 -6.31 -0.40
C GLU A 78 12.83 -5.77 -0.86
N SER A 79 12.56 -4.48 -0.60
CA SER A 79 11.33 -3.83 -1.07
C SER A 79 11.22 -3.81 -2.59
N ILE A 80 12.31 -3.49 -3.30
CA ILE A 80 12.33 -3.55 -4.78
C ILE A 80 12.05 -4.96 -5.28
N ARG A 81 12.76 -5.95 -4.72
CA ARG A 81 12.59 -7.35 -5.12
C ARG A 81 11.15 -7.81 -4.94
N TRP A 82 10.58 -7.54 -3.77
CA TRP A 82 9.23 -7.93 -3.44
C TRP A 82 8.21 -7.31 -4.41
N ILE A 83 8.33 -6.00 -4.69
CA ILE A 83 7.44 -5.31 -5.64
C ILE A 83 7.52 -5.95 -7.02
N LYS A 84 8.72 -6.23 -7.53
CA LYS A 84 8.90 -6.88 -8.84
C LYS A 84 8.29 -8.28 -8.93
N GLU A 85 8.27 -9.02 -7.82
CA GLU A 85 7.70 -10.38 -7.76
C GLU A 85 6.16 -10.38 -7.65
N HIS A 86 5.55 -9.28 -7.21
CA HIS A 86 4.10 -9.21 -6.91
C HIS A 86 3.33 -8.22 -7.78
N ILE A 87 4.01 -7.36 -8.53
CA ILE A 87 3.37 -6.46 -9.49
C ILE A 87 2.78 -7.27 -10.65
N ASN A 88 1.53 -6.98 -10.98
CA ASN A 88 0.89 -7.48 -12.20
C ASN A 88 0.63 -6.26 -13.10
N PRO A 89 1.50 -5.99 -14.09
CA PRO A 89 1.41 -4.78 -14.91
C PRO A 89 0.04 -4.66 -15.59
N ARG A 90 -0.57 -3.49 -15.49
CA ARG A 90 -1.77 -3.14 -16.25
C ARG A 90 -1.38 -3.01 -17.72
N SER A 91 -2.20 -3.58 -18.62
CA SER A 91 -1.98 -3.62 -20.07
C SER A 91 -2.87 -2.63 -20.80
#